data_AF-A0A2S8YS29-F1
#
_entry.id   AF-A0A2S8YS29-F1
#
_cell.length_a   1.000
_cell.length_b   1.000
_cell.length_c   1.000
_cell.angle_alpha   90.00
_cell.angle_beta   90.00
_cell.angle_gamma   90.00
#
_symmetry.space_group_name_H-M   'P 1'
#
loop_
_entity.id
_entity.type
_entity.pdbx_description
1 polymer ?
#
loop_
_entity_poly.entity_id
_entity_poly.type
_entity_poly.pdbx_seq_one_letter_code
_entity_poly.pdbx_strand_id
1 'polypeptide(L)'
;MSRLAEFRAAEKALQEQMAQLEALKKDAGLKREIEFERKLVDLMKTYDKSLRDIISILDPKATAKGPATAPKTRRARVVKVYENPHTGELIETKGGNHRGLKAWKEQYGAKTVDSWLRS
;
A
#
# COMPACT_ATOMS: atom_id res chain seq x y z
N MET A 1 -7.77 30.55 -16.90
CA MET A 1 -6.35 30.87 -16.60
C MET A 1 -5.55 30.70 -17.88
N SER A 2 -4.52 31.50 -18.11
CA SER A 2 -3.67 31.35 -19.29
C SER A 2 -2.65 30.23 -19.06
N ARG A 3 -2.38 29.39 -20.07
CA ARG A 3 -1.37 28.31 -20.01
C ARG A 3 0.01 28.82 -19.61
N LEU A 4 0.35 30.06 -19.97
CA LEU A 4 1.61 30.70 -19.56
C LEU A 4 1.65 30.98 -18.05
N ALA A 5 0.53 31.37 -17.45
CA ALA A 5 0.43 31.61 -16.02
C ALA A 5 0.54 30.29 -15.24
N GLU A 6 -0.08 29.22 -15.76
CA GLU A 6 0.04 27.87 -15.20
C GLU A 6 1.48 27.34 -15.26
N PHE A 7 2.17 27.51 -16.39
CA PHE A 7 3.58 27.12 -16.53
C PHE A 7 4.49 27.85 -15.55
N ARG A 8 4.36 29.19 -15.43
CA ARG A 8 5.15 29.98 -14.49
C ARG A 8 4.85 29.63 -13.03
N ALA A 9 3.60 29.32 -12.70
CA ALA A 9 3.23 28.85 -11.37
C ALA A 9 3.89 27.50 -11.05
N ALA A 10 3.90 26.57 -12.01
CA ALA A 10 4.56 25.28 -11.86
C ALA A 10 6.09 25.41 -11.72
N GLU A 11 6.72 26.28 -12.51
CA GLU A 11 8.16 26.56 -12.43
C GLU A 11 8.54 27.13 -11.06
N LYS A 12 7.76 28.08 -10.53
CA LYS A 12 7.98 28.64 -9.20
C LYS A 12 7.82 27.58 -8.09
N ALA A 13 6.79 26.75 -8.17
CA ALA A 13 6.58 25.67 -7.21
C ALA A 13 7.74 24.66 -7.21
N LEU A 14 8.29 24.34 -8.39
CA LEU A 14 9.45 23.47 -8.52
C LEU A 14 10.69 24.10 -7.88
N GLN A 15 10.92 25.39 -8.09
CA GLN A 15 12.03 26.12 -7.47
C GLN A 15 11.92 26.14 -5.94
N GLU A 16 10.72 26.34 -5.40
CA GLU A 16 10.46 26.29 -3.96
C GLU A 16 10.76 24.90 -3.37
N GLN A 17 10.33 23.83 -4.04
CA GLN A 17 10.64 22.45 -3.63
C GLN A 17 12.14 22.17 -3.67
N MET A 18 12.85 22.63 -4.70
CA MET A 18 14.31 22.49 -4.78
C MET A 18 15.02 23.24 -3.64
N ALA A 19 14.56 24.46 -3.32
CA ALA A 19 15.11 25.23 -2.21
C ALA A 19 14.88 24.53 -0.85
N GLN A 20 13.70 23.95 -0.64
CA GLN A 20 13.40 23.14 0.54
C GLN A 20 14.31 21.92 0.65
N LEU A 21 14.53 21.20 -0.46
CA LEU A 21 15.44 20.05 -0.47
C LEU A 21 16.88 20.44 -0.14
N GLU A 22 17.37 21.56 -0.67
CA GLU A 22 18.71 22.06 -0.35
C GLU A 22 18.83 22.55 1.11
N ALA A 23 17.77 23.12 1.68
CA ALA A 23 17.72 23.46 3.10
C ALA A 23 17.78 22.21 3.99
N LEU A 24 16.98 21.18 3.67
CA LEU A 24 16.99 19.89 4.37
C LEU A 24 18.34 19.19 4.23
N LYS A 25 18.97 19.25 3.06
CA LYS A 25 20.31 18.71 2.84
C LYS A 25 21.39 19.41 3.66
N LYS A 26 21.17 20.67 4.08
CA LYS A 26 22.09 21.40 4.98
C LYS A 26 21.84 21.08 6.45
N ASP A 27 20.70 20.47 6.78
CA ASP A 27 20.38 20.05 8.14
C ASP A 27 21.38 18.99 8.64
N ALA A 28 22.05 19.31 9.74
CA ALA A 28 23.06 18.43 10.33
C ALA A 28 22.46 17.18 10.99
N GLY A 29 21.21 17.25 11.44
CA GLY A 29 20.45 16.11 11.95
C GLY A 29 20.15 15.12 10.84
N LEU A 30 19.61 15.59 9.70
CA LEU A 30 19.33 14.73 8.55
C LEU A 30 20.60 14.03 8.03
N LYS A 31 21.73 14.76 7.95
CA LYS A 31 23.02 14.16 7.56
C LYS A 31 23.45 13.03 8.51
N ARG A 32 23.27 13.22 9.82
CA ARG A 32 23.62 12.20 10.82
C ARG A 32 22.73 10.97 10.71
N GLU A 33 21.43 11.15 10.48
CA GLU A 33 20.50 10.03 10.27
C GLU A 33 20.86 9.22 9.02
N ILE A 34 21.12 9.89 7.89
CA ILE A 34 21.57 9.24 6.65
C ILE A 34 22.90 8.51 6.85
N GLU A 35 23.85 9.11 7.55
CA GLU A 35 25.14 8.48 7.83
C GLU A 35 24.99 7.22 8.70
N PHE A 36 24.15 7.29 9.74
CA PHE A 36 23.85 6.16 10.60
C PHE A 36 23.18 5.03 9.82
N GLU A 37 22.14 5.32 9.03
CA GLU A 37 21.44 4.33 8.20
C GLU A 37 22.42 3.63 7.25
N ARG A 38 23.26 4.41 6.54
CA ARG A 38 24.24 3.83 5.62
C ARG A 38 25.22 2.90 6.32
N LYS A 39 25.80 3.35 7.44
CA LYS A 39 26.72 2.53 8.25
C LYS A 39 26.05 1.27 8.77
N LEU A 40 24.79 1.36 9.20
CA LEU A 40 24.02 0.21 9.68
C LEU A 40 23.79 -0.80 8.56
N VAL A 41 23.35 -0.37 7.39
CA VAL A 41 23.11 -1.24 6.22
C VAL A 41 24.41 -1.91 5.75
N ASP A 42 25.52 -1.17 5.71
CA ASP A 42 26.82 -1.73 5.32
C ASP A 42 27.33 -2.74 6.35
N LEU A 43 27.12 -2.48 7.64
CA LEU A 43 27.43 -3.43 8.71
C LEU A 43 26.57 -4.69 8.60
N MET A 44 25.27 -4.54 8.35
CA MET A 44 24.35 -5.66 8.11
C MET A 44 24.81 -6.53 6.95
N LYS A 45 25.20 -5.94 5.82
CA LYS A 45 25.72 -6.68 4.67
C LYS A 45 27.03 -7.39 4.97
N THR A 46 27.96 -6.73 5.66
CA THR A 46 29.29 -7.27 5.98
C THR A 46 29.20 -8.55 6.82
N TYR A 47 28.23 -8.60 7.74
CA TYR A 47 28.04 -9.73 8.65
C TYR A 47 26.86 -10.64 8.26
N ASP A 48 26.29 -10.45 7.06
CA ASP A 48 25.11 -11.16 6.56
C ASP A 48 23.97 -11.22 7.61
N LYS A 49 23.67 -10.07 8.22
CA LYS A 49 22.62 -9.92 9.24
C LYS A 49 21.39 -9.26 8.65
N SER A 50 20.24 -9.86 8.91
CA SER A 50 18.94 -9.28 8.62
C SER A 50 18.47 -8.34 9.73
N LEU A 51 17.47 -7.51 9.45
CA LEU A 51 16.83 -6.67 10.46
C LEU A 51 16.24 -7.51 11.61
N ARG A 52 15.77 -8.73 11.32
CA ARG A 52 15.28 -9.66 12.35
C ARG A 52 16.39 -10.08 13.30
N ASP A 53 17.60 -10.31 12.80
CA ASP A 53 18.74 -10.70 13.63
C ASP A 53 19.12 -9.55 14.56
N ILE A 54 19.11 -8.31 14.06
CA ILE A 54 19.35 -7.11 14.87
C ILE A 54 18.29 -6.97 15.97
N ILE A 55 17.00 -7.10 15.63
CA ILE A 55 15.93 -7.06 16.63
C ILE A 55 16.12 -8.18 17.66
N SER A 56 16.52 -9.38 17.24
CA SER A 56 16.76 -10.50 18.15
C SER A 56 17.93 -10.26 19.11
N ILE A 57 18.92 -9.44 18.73
CA ILE A 57 20.05 -9.07 19.58
C ILE A 57 19.66 -7.94 20.56
N LEU A 58 18.95 -6.91 20.08
CA LEU A 58 18.62 -5.72 20.86
C LEU A 58 17.38 -5.88 21.73
N ASP A 59 16.38 -6.60 21.23
CA ASP A 59 15.15 -6.93 21.94
C ASP A 59 14.75 -8.40 21.72
N PRO A 60 15.42 -9.33 22.42
CA PRO A 60 15.10 -10.75 22.36
C PRO A 60 13.68 -11.08 22.84
N LYS A 61 13.04 -10.18 23.61
CA LYS A 61 11.68 -10.39 24.14
C LYS A 61 10.62 -9.93 23.14
N ALA A 62 10.89 -8.95 22.28
CA ALA A 62 10.00 -8.59 21.18
C ALA A 62 9.91 -9.66 20.08
N THR A 63 10.92 -10.52 19.95
CA THR A 63 10.86 -11.67 19.02
C THR A 63 10.13 -12.87 19.58
N ALA A 64 9.86 -12.90 20.89
CA ALA A 64 8.96 -13.85 21.51
C ALA A 64 7.52 -13.55 21.09
N LYS A 65 7.16 -13.92 19.86
CA LYS A 65 5.76 -14.14 19.51
C LYS A 65 5.22 -15.13 20.52
N GLY A 66 4.27 -14.67 21.35
CA GLY A 66 3.41 -15.57 22.12
C GLY A 66 2.87 -16.68 21.20
N PRO A 67 2.48 -17.83 21.77
CA PRO A 67 2.18 -19.05 21.01
C PRO A 67 1.35 -18.69 19.78
N ALA A 68 1.88 -19.02 18.60
CA ALA A 68 1.19 -18.77 17.34
C ALA A 68 -0.20 -19.41 17.47
N THR A 69 -1.25 -18.59 17.54
CA THR A 69 -2.62 -19.09 17.46
C THR A 69 -2.68 -19.95 16.21
N ALA A 70 -3.08 -21.21 16.38
CA ALA A 70 -3.12 -22.22 15.33
C ALA A 70 -3.62 -21.60 14.02
N PRO A 71 -3.01 -21.94 12.86
CA PRO A 71 -3.39 -21.34 11.59
C PRO A 71 -4.89 -21.53 11.41
N LYS A 72 -5.65 -20.43 11.51
CA LYS A 72 -7.07 -20.44 11.15
C LYS A 72 -7.12 -20.83 9.69
N THR A 73 -7.51 -22.06 9.40
CA THR A 73 -7.83 -22.52 8.05
C THR A 73 -8.86 -21.58 7.49
N ARG A 74 -8.41 -20.61 6.69
CA ARG A 74 -9.28 -19.61 6.07
C ARG A 74 -10.22 -20.39 5.16
N ARG A 75 -11.52 -20.35 5.46
CA ARG A 75 -12.55 -20.99 4.63
C ARG A 75 -12.27 -20.67 3.15
N ALA A 76 -12.27 -21.70 2.32
CA ALA A 76 -12.10 -21.54 0.88
C ALA A 76 -13.12 -20.53 0.37
N ARG A 77 -12.68 -19.59 -0.47
CA ARG A 77 -13.57 -18.56 -1.01
C ARG A 77 -14.60 -19.22 -1.95
N VAL A 78 -15.87 -19.13 -1.57
CA VAL A 78 -16.99 -19.60 -2.39
C VAL A 78 -17.11 -18.70 -3.62
N VAL A 79 -17.30 -19.30 -4.80
CA VAL A 79 -17.60 -18.57 -6.03
C VAL A 79 -19.01 -18.00 -5.89
N LYS A 80 -19.15 -16.68 -6.02
CA LYS A 80 -20.43 -16.00 -6.08
C LYS A 80 -20.81 -15.74 -7.52
N VAL A 81 -22.05 -16.06 -7.90
CA VAL A 81 -22.58 -15.79 -9.24
C VAL A 81 -23.60 -14.65 -9.15
N TYR A 82 -23.35 -13.56 -9.87
CA TYR A 82 -24.24 -12.42 -9.99
C TYR A 82 -24.87 -12.39 -11.38
N GLU A 83 -26.17 -12.16 -11.46
CA GLU A 83 -26.92 -12.07 -12.71
C GLU A 83 -27.54 -10.68 -12.87
N ASN A 84 -27.13 -9.93 -13.90
CA ASN A 84 -27.68 -8.61 -14.13
C ASN A 84 -29.04 -8.72 -14.87
N PRO A 85 -30.16 -8.30 -14.25
CA PRO A 85 -31.50 -8.41 -14.85
C PRO A 85 -31.70 -7.48 -16.06
N HIS A 86 -30.84 -6.48 -16.24
CA HIS A 86 -30.93 -5.51 -17.34
C HIS A 86 -30.23 -5.96 -18.61
N THR A 87 -29.14 -6.74 -18.48
CA THR A 87 -28.31 -7.16 -19.62
C THR A 87 -28.29 -8.68 -19.82
N GLY A 88 -28.72 -9.46 -18.82
CA GLY A 88 -28.60 -10.93 -18.81
C GLY A 88 -27.17 -11.42 -18.60
N GLU A 89 -26.21 -10.52 -18.33
CA GLU A 89 -24.82 -10.88 -18.11
C GLU A 89 -24.62 -11.57 -16.75
N LEU A 90 -23.73 -12.56 -16.73
CA LEU A 90 -23.37 -13.32 -15.53
C LEU A 90 -21.92 -13.02 -15.11
N ILE A 91 -21.72 -12.77 -13.82
CA ILE A 91 -20.40 -12.56 -13.23
C ILE A 91 -20.16 -13.59 -12.13
N GLU A 92 -19.17 -14.45 -12.34
CA GLU A 92 -18.68 -15.39 -11.34
C GLU A 92 -17.42 -14.84 -10.66
N THR A 93 -17.45 -14.64 -9.34
CA THR A 93 -16.28 -14.15 -8.63
C THR A 93 -16.13 -14.75 -7.24
N LYS A 94 -14.90 -15.13 -6.88
CA LYS A 94 -14.53 -15.57 -5.53
C LYS A 94 -14.32 -14.40 -4.55
N GLY A 95 -14.67 -13.16 -4.93
CA GLY A 95 -14.55 -11.97 -4.08
C GLY A 95 -14.94 -10.65 -4.76
N GLY A 96 -14.91 -9.53 -4.04
CA GLY A 96 -15.36 -8.23 -4.56
C GLY A 96 -14.43 -7.55 -5.57
N ASN A 97 -13.27 -8.13 -5.92
CA ASN A 97 -12.32 -7.53 -6.86
C ASN A 97 -12.56 -7.98 -8.32
N HIS A 98 -13.79 -7.80 -8.81
CA HIS A 98 -14.15 -8.09 -10.20
C HIS A 98 -14.55 -6.79 -10.91
N ARG A 99 -13.93 -6.47 -12.06
CA ARG A 99 -14.11 -5.18 -12.75
C ARG A 99 -15.57 -4.95 -13.18
N GLY A 100 -16.23 -5.96 -13.73
CA GLY A 100 -17.65 -5.88 -14.10
C GLY A 100 -18.57 -5.69 -12.90
N LEU A 101 -18.26 -6.34 -11.76
CA LEU A 101 -19.08 -6.21 -10.56
C LEU A 101 -18.95 -4.82 -9.96
N LYS A 102 -17.75 -4.23 -10.01
CA LYS A 102 -17.51 -2.84 -9.62
C LYS A 102 -18.28 -1.87 -10.51
N ALA A 103 -18.25 -2.07 -11.83
CA ALA A 103 -19.02 -1.25 -12.78
C ALA A 103 -20.52 -1.33 -12.52
N TRP A 104 -21.07 -2.53 -12.26
CA TRP A 104 -22.48 -2.66 -11.88
C TRP A 104 -22.77 -1.93 -10.55
N LYS A 105 -21.91 -2.07 -9.54
CA LYS A 105 -22.10 -1.40 -8.23
C LYS A 105 -22.04 0.12 -8.35
N GLU A 106 -21.27 0.65 -9.30
CA GLU A 106 -21.20 2.07 -9.62
C GLU A 106 -22.46 2.55 -10.34
N GLN A 107 -22.98 1.75 -11.28
CA GLN A 107 -24.14 2.10 -12.09
C GLN A 107 -25.49 1.92 -11.37
N TYR A 108 -25.67 0.82 -10.63
CA TYR A 108 -26.95 0.43 -10.02
C TYR A 108 -26.95 0.52 -8.49
N GLY A 109 -25.79 0.84 -7.90
CA GLY A 109 -25.59 0.89 -6.46
C GLY A 109 -25.26 -0.48 -5.85
N ALA A 110 -24.42 -0.47 -4.82
CA ALA A 110 -23.92 -1.69 -4.18
C ALA A 110 -25.04 -2.59 -3.61
N LYS A 111 -26.05 -2.00 -2.97
CA LYS A 111 -27.16 -2.75 -2.35
C LYS A 111 -28.00 -3.50 -3.38
N THR A 112 -28.26 -2.87 -4.53
CA THR A 112 -29.03 -3.44 -5.64
C THR A 112 -28.27 -4.60 -6.28
N VAL A 113 -26.98 -4.41 -6.56
CA VAL A 113 -26.15 -5.47 -7.16
C VAL A 113 -25.92 -6.62 -6.19
N ASP A 114 -25.88 -6.35 -4.88
CA ASP A 114 -25.77 -7.40 -3.88
C ASP A 114 -27.04 -8.28 -3.80
N SER A 115 -28.21 -7.79 -4.23
CA SER A 115 -29.43 -8.61 -4.35
C SER A 115 -29.51 -9.43 -5.65
N TRP A 116 -28.59 -9.22 -6.60
CA TRP A 116 -28.46 -10.01 -7.84
C TRP A 116 -27.65 -11.29 -7.67
N LEU A 117 -27.24 -11.58 -6.43
CA LEU A 117 -26.53 -12.80 -6.10
C LEU A 117 -27.46 -14.01 -6.28
N ARG A 118 -27.11 -14.91 -7.21
CA ARG A 118 -27.84 -16.14 -7.50
C ARG A 118 -27.34 -17.32 -6.67
N SER A 119 -26.02 -17.41 -6.46
CA SER A 119 -25.35 -18.45 -5.64
C SER A 119 -24.02 -17.95 -5.06
#